data_AF-A0A1Q5C7E0-F1
#
_entry.id   AF-A0A1Q5C7E0-F1
#
_cell.length_a   1.000
_cell.length_b   1.000
_cell.length_c   1.000
_cell.angle_alpha   90.00
_cell.angle_beta   90.00
_cell.angle_gamma   90.00
#
_symmetry.space_group_name_H-M   'P 1'
#
loop_
_entity.id
_entity.type
_entity.pdbx_description
1 polymer ?
#
loop_
_entity_poly.entity_id
_entity_poly.type
_entity_poly.pdbx_seq_one_letter_code
_entity_poly.pdbx_strand_id
1 'polypeptide(L)'
;MNWRGRPLTSHDVIVQSIAATTTRTGLSVHAELDTGTYPTGTQVSDAQITALPMRRHRFHGDWNYTLHPHHEQPPPPPAEQSQGHRSGEHAPDRGRLSHPELTGMPRHQLDELAAELAESQARQREQTRRARRGAERRRAAGAGPPIKLADADRILATVLYLRKLCTQAVLAELFNVDRKTITIAVAQTRPLLEQHGYAITPSTARFPTPADLIAFLAAGDGPPQPKIKSAC
;
A
#
# COMPACT_ATOMS: atom_id res chain seq x y z
N MET A 1 -30.62 -5.72 12.05
CA MET A 1 -30.47 -5.04 10.73
C MET A 1 -31.85 -4.59 10.33
N ASN A 2 -32.10 -3.28 10.27
CA ASN A 2 -33.48 -2.76 10.27
C ASN A 2 -33.99 -2.38 8.87
N TRP A 3 -33.16 -2.59 7.85
CA TRP A 3 -33.41 -2.21 6.45
C TRP A 3 -33.71 -3.41 5.54
N ARG A 4 -33.62 -4.66 6.03
CA ARG A 4 -33.91 -5.84 5.22
C ARG A 4 -35.40 -5.89 4.88
N GLY A 5 -35.72 -5.77 3.59
CA GLY A 5 -37.08 -5.94 3.05
C GLY A 5 -37.98 -4.71 3.06
N ARG A 6 -37.49 -3.53 3.48
CA ARG A 6 -38.25 -2.28 3.39
C ARG A 6 -37.84 -1.50 2.13
N PRO A 7 -38.78 -1.21 1.21
CA PRO A 7 -38.51 -0.34 0.06
C PRO A 7 -38.06 1.06 0.52
N LEU A 8 -36.97 1.59 -0.05
CA LEU A 8 -36.46 2.93 0.25
C LEU A 8 -37.19 3.98 -0.60
N THR A 9 -38.46 4.22 -0.28
CA THR A 9 -39.39 5.02 -1.11
C THR A 9 -39.32 6.52 -0.88
N SER A 10 -38.69 6.98 0.21
CA SER A 10 -38.53 8.40 0.51
C SER A 10 -37.29 8.66 1.38
N HIS A 11 -36.82 9.92 1.41
CA HIS A 11 -35.75 10.36 2.31
C HIS A 11 -36.07 10.07 3.78
N ASP A 12 -37.32 10.30 4.20
CA ASP A 12 -37.77 10.01 5.57
C ASP A 12 -37.65 8.52 5.92
N VAL A 13 -38.05 7.64 4.99
CA VAL A 13 -37.92 6.18 5.18
C VAL A 13 -36.46 5.78 5.30
N ILE A 14 -35.57 6.39 4.52
CA ILE A 14 -34.12 6.14 4.58
C ILE A 14 -33.57 6.60 5.95
N VAL A 15 -33.82 7.85 6.33
CA VAL A 15 -33.33 8.44 7.59
C VAL A 15 -33.82 7.62 8.79
N GLN A 16 -35.12 7.32 8.86
CA GLN A 16 -35.68 6.51 9.95
C GLN A 16 -35.08 5.10 9.99
N SER A 17 -34.81 4.49 8.84
CA SER A 17 -34.22 3.15 8.78
C SER A 17 -32.78 3.12 9.31
N ILE A 18 -32.00 4.17 9.04
CA ILE A 18 -30.63 4.33 9.56
C ILE A 18 -30.68 4.63 11.07
N ALA A 19 -31.45 5.64 11.48
CA ALA A 19 -31.56 6.08 12.87
C ALA A 19 -32.11 5.00 13.81
N ALA A 20 -32.95 4.08 13.31
CA ALA A 20 -33.42 2.95 14.10
C ALA A 20 -32.31 1.94 14.48
N THR A 21 -31.11 2.06 13.88
CA THR A 21 -30.02 1.09 14.10
C THR A 21 -29.44 1.22 15.51
N THR A 22 -29.67 0.20 16.32
CA THR A 22 -29.01 0.01 17.60
C THR A 22 -28.22 -1.30 17.59
N THR A 23 -27.17 -1.37 18.41
CA THR A 23 -26.38 -2.60 18.59
C THR A 23 -26.58 -3.15 19.98
N ARG A 24 -26.38 -4.47 20.14
CA ARG A 24 -26.46 -5.16 21.43
C ARG A 24 -25.49 -4.58 22.50
N THR A 25 -24.42 -3.93 22.06
CA THR A 25 -23.43 -3.29 22.94
C THR A 25 -23.75 -1.81 23.24
N GLY A 26 -24.95 -1.33 22.91
CA GLY A 26 -25.43 0.00 23.28
C GLY A 26 -25.13 1.13 22.30
N LEU A 27 -24.50 0.88 21.15
CA LEU A 27 -24.35 1.92 20.12
C LEU A 27 -25.71 2.24 19.48
N SER A 28 -26.08 3.52 19.47
CA SER A 28 -27.25 4.07 18.80
C SER A 28 -26.81 5.00 17.67
N VAL A 29 -27.52 4.96 16.54
CA VAL A 29 -27.23 5.79 15.37
C VAL A 29 -28.20 6.98 15.33
N HIS A 30 -27.67 8.19 15.16
CA HIS A 30 -28.46 9.37 14.79
C HIS A 30 -28.27 9.64 13.30
N ALA A 31 -29.35 9.95 12.60
CA ALA A 31 -29.33 10.30 11.18
C ALA A 31 -30.30 11.44 10.94
N GLU A 32 -29.92 12.37 10.08
CA GLU A 32 -30.71 13.54 9.70
C GLU A 32 -30.56 13.76 8.19
N LEU A 33 -31.59 14.33 7.58
CA LEU A 33 -31.52 14.78 6.20
C LEU A 33 -30.84 16.15 6.17
N ASP A 34 -29.64 16.21 5.60
CA ASP A 34 -28.97 17.46 5.33
C ASP A 34 -29.55 18.10 4.05
N THR A 35 -30.21 19.25 4.22
CA THR A 35 -30.78 20.04 3.11
C THR A 35 -29.82 21.13 2.62
N GLY A 36 -28.55 21.08 3.03
CA GLY A 36 -27.51 21.98 2.59
C GLY A 36 -27.30 21.92 1.08
N THR A 37 -27.14 23.08 0.46
CA THR A 37 -26.77 23.17 -0.95
C THR A 37 -25.25 23.21 -1.05
N TYR A 38 -24.68 22.13 -1.61
CA TYR A 38 -23.25 22.01 -1.82
C TYR A 38 -22.91 22.21 -3.30
N PRO A 39 -21.91 23.06 -3.63
CA PRO A 39 -21.48 23.19 -5.01
C PRO A 39 -20.95 21.85 -5.53
N THR A 40 -21.50 21.38 -6.63
CA THR A 40 -21.00 20.19 -7.32
C THR A 40 -19.71 20.51 -8.08
N GLY A 41 -18.81 19.54 -8.17
CA GLY A 41 -17.56 19.69 -8.94
C GLY A 41 -16.42 20.36 -8.17
N THR A 42 -16.54 20.55 -6.86
CA THR A 42 -15.40 20.94 -6.02
C THR A 42 -14.32 19.87 -6.10
N GLN A 43 -13.21 20.19 -6.76
CA GLN A 43 -12.04 19.32 -6.82
C GLN A 43 -11.25 19.46 -5.52
N VAL A 44 -11.21 18.40 -4.73
CA VAL A 44 -10.25 18.29 -3.63
C VAL A 44 -9.00 17.62 -4.20
N SER A 45 -7.87 18.31 -4.13
CA SER A 45 -6.60 17.77 -4.59
C SER A 45 -6.13 16.60 -3.70
N ASP A 46 -5.35 15.69 -4.28
CA ASP A 46 -4.71 14.61 -3.52
C ASP A 46 -3.86 15.15 -2.36
N ALA A 47 -3.24 16.33 -2.55
CA ALA A 47 -2.48 17.02 -1.51
C ALA A 47 -3.36 17.44 -0.32
N GLN A 48 -4.56 17.98 -0.58
CA GLN A 48 -5.51 18.37 0.47
C GLN A 48 -6.04 17.14 1.24
N ILE A 49 -6.35 16.05 0.55
CA ILE A 49 -6.75 14.79 1.22
C ILE A 49 -5.60 14.22 2.05
N THR A 50 -4.37 14.30 1.55
CA THR A 50 -3.17 13.80 2.25
C THR A 50 -2.85 14.64 3.49
N ALA A 51 -3.18 15.93 3.49
CA ALA A 51 -2.98 16.80 4.66
C ALA A 51 -3.94 16.49 5.83
N LEU A 52 -5.03 15.74 5.61
CA LEU A 52 -5.94 15.37 6.68
C LEU A 52 -5.27 14.35 7.62
N PRO A 53 -5.32 14.55 8.95
CA PRO A 53 -4.82 13.58 9.93
C PRO A 53 -5.75 12.35 10.01
N MET A 54 -5.68 11.51 8.98
CA MET A 54 -6.59 10.39 8.74
C MET A 54 -5.86 9.05 8.89
N ARG A 55 -6.40 8.16 9.73
CA ARG A 55 -5.95 6.77 9.84
C ARG A 55 -6.92 5.84 9.14
N ARG A 56 -6.49 5.20 8.05
CA ARG A 56 -7.30 4.20 7.33
C ARG A 56 -7.34 2.86 8.06
N HIS A 57 -8.51 2.23 8.11
CA HIS A 57 -8.69 0.91 8.70
C HIS A 57 -8.38 -0.20 7.69
N ARG A 58 -8.07 -1.40 8.22
CA ARG A 58 -7.78 -2.61 7.41
C ARG A 58 -8.94 -2.99 6.48
N PHE A 59 -10.15 -2.95 7.02
CA PHE A 59 -11.37 -3.28 6.29
C PHE A 59 -11.89 -2.05 5.56
N HIS A 60 -11.79 -2.04 4.23
CA HIS A 60 -12.21 -0.95 3.35
C HIS A 60 -11.65 0.42 3.73
N GLY A 61 -10.34 0.53 3.94
CA GLY A 61 -9.66 1.77 4.35
C GLY A 61 -9.92 2.98 3.45
N ASP A 62 -10.26 2.76 2.18
CA ASP A 62 -10.69 3.81 1.26
C ASP A 62 -11.93 4.57 1.78
N TRP A 63 -12.83 3.90 2.51
CA TRP A 63 -14.07 4.48 3.05
C TRP A 63 -14.16 4.41 4.58
N ASN A 64 -13.36 3.57 5.21
CA ASN A 64 -13.35 3.33 6.64
C ASN A 64 -12.06 3.88 7.24
N TYR A 65 -12.14 5.06 7.83
CA TYR A 65 -11.01 5.77 8.39
C TYR A 65 -11.41 6.52 9.67
N THR A 66 -10.41 6.84 10.49
CA THR A 66 -10.56 7.69 11.66
C THR A 66 -9.86 9.01 11.40
N LEU A 67 -10.60 10.12 11.46
CA LEU A 67 -10.03 11.47 11.45
C LEU A 67 -9.67 11.86 12.88
N HIS A 68 -8.45 12.31 13.08
CA HIS A 68 -8.00 12.85 14.35
C HIS A 68 -8.16 14.38 14.34
N PRO A 69 -8.55 15.01 15.46
CA PRO A 69 -8.56 16.47 15.54
C PRO A 69 -7.13 16.99 15.33
N HIS A 70 -6.95 17.88 14.36
CA HIS A 70 -5.67 18.55 14.17
C HIS A 70 -5.61 19.76 15.10
N HIS A 71 -4.82 19.68 16.17
CA HIS A 71 -4.38 20.88 16.87
C HIS A 71 -3.15 21.39 16.12
N GLU A 72 -3.26 22.56 15.50
CA GLU A 72 -2.17 23.19 14.76
C GLU A 72 -0.99 23.42 15.74
N GLN A 73 0.05 22.59 15.64
CA GLN A 73 1.32 22.89 16.29
C GLN A 73 2.04 23.96 15.46
N PRO A 74 2.62 25.01 16.07
CA PRO A 74 3.40 26.01 15.34
C PRO A 74 4.52 25.32 14.56
N PRO A 75 4.87 25.83 13.36
CA PRO A 75 5.88 25.20 12.53
C PRO A 75 7.20 25.11 13.31
N PRO A 76 7.87 23.94 13.32
CA PRO A 76 9.24 23.88 13.82
C PRO A 76 10.13 24.82 12.99
N PRO A 77 11.17 25.43 13.60
CA PRO A 77 12.08 26.30 12.89
C PRO A 77 12.72 25.57 11.69
N PRO A 78 13.16 26.29 10.64
CA PRO A 78 13.65 25.68 9.43
C PRO A 78 14.81 24.74 9.76
N ALA A 79 14.60 23.43 9.57
CA ALA A 79 15.66 22.47 9.60
C ALA A 79 16.59 22.78 8.43
N GLU A 80 17.80 23.20 8.76
CA GLU A 80 18.89 23.41 7.82
C GLU A 80 19.01 22.18 6.92
N GLN A 81 19.00 22.45 5.62
CA GLN A 81 19.24 21.47 4.57
C GLN A 81 20.67 20.94 4.71
N SER A 82 20.85 19.93 5.56
CA SER A 82 22.08 19.17 5.61
C SER A 82 22.11 18.21 4.43
N GLN A 83 22.58 18.74 3.29
CA GLN A 83 23.19 17.95 2.25
C GLN A 83 24.36 17.18 2.85
N GLY A 84 24.08 15.92 3.18
CA GLY A 84 25.07 14.93 3.62
C GLY A 84 24.73 13.58 3.02
N HIS A 85 24.78 13.46 1.69
CA HIS A 85 24.83 12.15 1.03
C HIS A 85 26.16 11.48 1.41
N ARG A 86 26.17 10.80 2.57
CA ARG A 86 27.16 9.76 2.87
C ARG A 86 26.53 8.42 2.52
N SER A 87 27.09 7.82 1.49
CA SER A 87 26.92 6.43 1.10
C SER A 87 27.09 5.49 2.29
N GLY A 88 26.15 4.55 2.47
CA GLY A 88 26.33 3.39 3.35
C GLY A 88 25.06 2.95 4.09
N GLU A 89 24.47 1.84 3.64
CA GLU A 89 23.70 0.91 4.47
C GLU A 89 22.42 1.40 5.18
N HIS A 90 21.42 1.82 4.41
CA HIS A 90 20.03 1.52 4.78
C HIS A 90 19.43 0.70 3.64
N ALA A 91 19.65 -0.62 3.69
CA ALA A 91 18.84 -1.54 2.93
C ALA A 91 17.37 -1.28 3.30
N PRO A 92 16.42 -1.38 2.36
CA PRO A 92 15.00 -1.35 2.70
C PRO A 92 14.75 -2.30 3.87
N ASP A 93 13.88 -1.91 4.82
CA ASP A 93 13.41 -2.83 5.85
C ASP A 93 12.49 -3.88 5.19
N ARG A 94 13.12 -4.79 4.43
CA ARG A 94 12.48 -5.88 3.72
C ARG A 94 11.69 -6.73 4.69
N GLY A 95 12.18 -6.87 5.93
CA GLY A 95 11.46 -7.50 7.02
C GLY A 95 10.09 -6.86 7.25
N ARG A 96 10.00 -5.54 7.36
CA ARG A 96 8.69 -4.88 7.51
C ARG A 96 7.84 -4.91 6.24
N LEU A 97 8.46 -4.71 5.07
CA LEU A 97 7.74 -4.65 3.80
C LEU A 97 7.19 -6.00 3.32
N SER A 98 7.81 -7.11 3.73
CA SER A 98 7.33 -8.49 3.47
C SER A 98 6.20 -8.95 4.40
N HIS A 99 5.61 -8.04 5.17
CA HIS A 99 4.51 -8.38 6.08
C HIS A 99 3.29 -8.94 5.33
N PRO A 100 2.66 -10.03 5.79
CA PRO A 100 1.55 -10.68 5.08
C PRO A 100 0.36 -9.77 4.77
N GLU A 101 0.09 -8.77 5.60
CA GLU A 101 -1.00 -7.80 5.34
C GLU A 101 -0.72 -6.89 4.14
N LEU A 102 0.56 -6.61 3.87
CA LEU A 102 0.98 -5.84 2.71
C LEU A 102 0.99 -6.73 1.47
N THR A 103 1.72 -7.84 1.53
CA THR A 103 1.94 -8.73 0.38
C THR A 103 0.71 -9.54 0.00
N GLY A 104 -0.21 -9.79 0.95
CA GLY A 104 -1.34 -10.70 0.79
C GLY A 104 -0.95 -12.18 0.86
N MET A 105 0.30 -12.50 1.23
CA MET A 105 0.83 -13.86 1.32
C MET A 105 1.81 -14.00 2.49
N PRO A 106 1.97 -15.21 3.07
CA PRO A 106 2.98 -15.46 4.10
C PRO A 106 4.40 -15.13 3.63
N ARG A 107 5.27 -14.76 4.58
CA ARG A 107 6.68 -14.46 4.31
C ARG A 107 7.41 -15.62 3.61
N HIS A 108 7.18 -16.85 4.07
CA HIS A 108 7.78 -18.04 3.45
C HIS A 108 7.33 -18.21 2.00
N GLN A 109 6.05 -17.97 1.69
CA GLN A 109 5.54 -18.07 0.32
C GLN A 109 6.16 -17.00 -0.59
N LEU A 110 6.44 -15.80 -0.07
CA LEU A 110 7.18 -14.76 -0.79
C LEU A 110 8.64 -15.18 -1.04
N ASP A 111 9.30 -15.80 -0.07
CA ASP A 111 10.68 -16.27 -0.22
C ASP A 111 10.78 -17.48 -1.17
N GLU A 112 9.81 -18.39 -1.13
CA GLU A 112 9.64 -19.48 -2.11
C GLU A 112 9.44 -18.92 -3.52
N LEU A 113 8.52 -17.97 -3.69
CA LEU A 113 8.32 -17.24 -4.94
C LEU A 113 9.62 -16.59 -5.44
N ALA A 114 10.39 -15.98 -4.54
CA ALA A 114 11.66 -15.36 -4.89
C ALA A 114 12.70 -16.40 -5.33
N ALA A 115 12.74 -17.56 -4.68
CA ALA A 115 13.62 -18.67 -5.06
C ALA A 115 13.23 -19.26 -6.43
N GLU A 116 11.94 -19.50 -6.67
CA GLU A 116 11.43 -20.03 -7.94
C GLU A 116 11.73 -19.10 -9.12
N LEU A 117 11.61 -17.78 -8.92
CA LEU A 117 11.84 -16.79 -9.96
C LEU A 117 13.32 -16.43 -10.15
N ALA A 118 14.22 -16.81 -9.24
CA ALA A 118 15.62 -16.39 -9.24
C ALA A 118 16.34 -16.74 -10.55
N GLU A 119 16.14 -17.96 -11.08
CA GLU A 119 16.76 -18.39 -12.34
C GLU A 119 16.21 -17.64 -13.54
N SER A 120 14.90 -17.41 -13.58
CA SER A 120 14.23 -16.65 -14.65
C SER A 120 14.70 -15.19 -14.65
N GLN A 121 14.84 -14.57 -13.46
CA GLN A 121 15.41 -13.23 -13.31
C GLN A 121 16.88 -13.18 -13.74
N ALA A 122 17.69 -14.17 -13.35
CA ALA A 122 19.09 -14.24 -13.76
C ALA A 122 19.24 -14.34 -15.29
N ARG A 123 18.44 -15.21 -15.94
CA ARG A 123 18.38 -15.34 -17.40
C ARG A 123 17.97 -14.05 -18.09
N GLN A 124 16.89 -13.40 -17.64
CA GLN A 124 16.40 -12.14 -18.20
C GLN A 124 17.44 -11.00 -18.09
N ARG A 125 18.15 -10.93 -16.95
CA ARG A 125 19.23 -9.95 -16.74
C ARG A 125 20.38 -10.18 -17.70
N GLU A 126 20.84 -11.43 -17.87
CA GLU A 126 21.94 -11.72 -18.79
C GLU A 126 21.53 -11.48 -20.25
N GLN A 127 20.30 -11.86 -20.64
CA GLN A 127 19.76 -11.53 -21.97
C GLN A 127 19.74 -10.03 -22.23
N THR A 128 19.25 -9.23 -21.28
CA THR A 128 19.24 -7.75 -21.41
C THR A 128 20.65 -7.18 -21.55
N ARG A 129 21.61 -7.70 -20.76
CA ARG A 129 23.01 -7.27 -20.82
C ARG A 129 23.69 -7.69 -22.12
N ARG A 130 23.43 -8.90 -22.59
CA ARG A 130 23.92 -9.43 -23.87
C ARG A 130 23.38 -8.61 -25.03
N ALA A 131 22.08 -8.31 -25.05
CA ALA A 131 21.47 -7.46 -26.07
C ALA A 131 22.09 -6.05 -26.12
N ARG A 132 22.33 -5.43 -24.96
CA ARG A 132 22.99 -4.11 -24.89
C ARG A 132 24.46 -4.15 -25.30
N ARG A 133 25.17 -5.25 -24.99
CA ARG A 133 26.58 -5.43 -25.30
C ARG A 133 26.82 -5.91 -26.75
N GLY A 134 25.83 -6.56 -27.36
CA GLY A 134 25.95 -7.21 -28.67
C GLY A 134 26.86 -8.44 -28.69
N ALA A 135 27.37 -8.89 -27.55
CA ALA A 135 28.36 -9.95 -27.46
C ALA A 135 28.26 -10.75 -26.16
N GLU A 136 28.87 -11.94 -26.18
CA GLU A 136 29.00 -12.81 -25.03
C GLU A 136 29.72 -12.14 -23.86
N ARG A 137 29.46 -12.70 -22.69
CA ARG A 137 30.00 -12.22 -21.43
C ARG A 137 31.50 -12.48 -21.35
N ARG A 138 32.27 -11.42 -21.04
CA ARG A 138 33.74 -11.49 -20.93
C ARG A 138 34.29 -11.49 -19.49
N ARG A 139 33.49 -11.07 -18.50
CA ARG A 139 33.89 -11.00 -17.07
C ARG A 139 33.10 -12.00 -16.22
N ALA A 140 33.71 -12.49 -15.13
CA ALA A 140 33.09 -13.42 -14.18
C ALA A 140 31.83 -12.86 -13.49
N ALA A 141 30.95 -13.74 -12.99
CA ALA A 141 29.65 -13.41 -12.36
C ALA A 141 29.85 -12.34 -11.27
N GLY A 142 29.02 -11.29 -11.28
CA GLY A 142 29.12 -10.24 -10.25
C GLY A 142 30.22 -9.16 -10.45
N ALA A 143 31.12 -9.28 -11.43
CA ALA A 143 32.22 -8.32 -11.65
C ALA A 143 31.79 -6.97 -12.31
N GLY A 144 30.62 -6.44 -11.95
CA GLY A 144 30.06 -5.19 -12.45
C GLY A 144 29.60 -4.27 -11.33
N PRO A 145 29.07 -3.08 -11.67
CA PRO A 145 28.51 -2.16 -10.69
C PRO A 145 27.46 -2.84 -9.79
N PRO A 146 27.34 -2.40 -8.52
CA PRO A 146 26.38 -2.97 -7.59
C PRO A 146 24.95 -2.86 -8.15
N ILE A 147 24.14 -3.87 -7.86
CA ILE A 147 22.74 -3.91 -8.28
C ILE A 147 21.97 -2.91 -7.41
N LYS A 148 21.30 -1.93 -8.03
CA LYS A 148 20.53 -0.90 -7.30
C LYS A 148 19.36 -1.44 -6.49
N LEU A 149 18.76 -2.54 -6.93
CA LEU A 149 17.63 -3.20 -6.26
C LEU A 149 17.75 -4.71 -6.46
N ALA A 150 17.92 -5.45 -5.36
CA ALA A 150 18.12 -6.90 -5.40
C ALA A 150 16.92 -7.61 -6.04
N ASP A 151 17.15 -8.76 -6.66
CA ASP A 151 16.13 -9.47 -7.45
C ASP A 151 14.87 -9.81 -6.63
N ALA A 152 15.04 -10.21 -5.37
CA ALA A 152 13.93 -10.45 -4.46
C ALA A 152 13.20 -9.17 -4.00
N ASP A 153 13.91 -8.05 -3.88
CA ASP A 153 13.28 -6.75 -3.57
C ASP A 153 12.50 -6.22 -4.77
N ARG A 154 12.91 -6.56 -6.00
CA ARG A 154 12.15 -6.27 -7.22
C ARG A 154 10.83 -7.04 -7.24
N ILE A 155 10.83 -8.29 -6.76
CA ILE A 155 9.60 -9.08 -6.58
C ILE A 155 8.72 -8.42 -5.53
N LEU A 156 9.27 -8.11 -4.35
CA LEU A 156 8.51 -7.47 -3.29
C LEU A 156 7.91 -6.12 -3.74
N ALA A 157 8.69 -5.24 -4.37
CA ALA A 157 8.20 -3.99 -4.91
C ALA A 157 7.09 -4.19 -5.95
N THR A 158 7.21 -5.22 -6.80
CA THR A 158 6.19 -5.55 -7.80
C THR A 158 4.91 -6.08 -7.15
N VAL A 159 5.02 -6.95 -6.14
CA VAL A 159 3.87 -7.44 -5.37
C VAL A 159 3.16 -6.27 -4.70
N LEU A 160 3.87 -5.38 -4.01
CA LEU A 160 3.28 -4.21 -3.35
C LEU A 160 2.59 -3.25 -4.36
N TYR A 161 3.18 -3.09 -5.55
CA TYR A 161 2.58 -2.33 -6.64
C TYR A 161 1.28 -2.99 -7.17
N LEU A 162 1.27 -4.32 -7.36
CA LEU A 162 0.09 -5.06 -7.81
C LEU A 162 -1.00 -5.14 -6.74
N ARG A 163 -0.61 -5.15 -5.46
CA ARG A 163 -1.50 -4.94 -4.31
C ARG A 163 -2.10 -3.53 -4.28
N LYS A 164 -1.63 -2.61 -5.16
CA LYS A 164 -2.09 -1.21 -5.29
C LYS A 164 -1.93 -0.38 -4.01
N LEU A 165 -1.04 -0.77 -3.10
CA LEU A 165 -0.95 -0.15 -1.77
C LEU A 165 -0.49 1.30 -1.80
N CYS A 166 0.37 1.68 -2.74
CA CYS A 166 0.92 3.03 -2.82
C CYS A 166 1.38 3.33 -4.26
N THR A 167 1.78 4.59 -4.50
CA THR A 167 2.29 5.01 -5.80
C THR A 167 3.71 4.48 -6.04
N GLN A 168 4.18 4.50 -7.31
CA GLN A 168 5.57 4.14 -7.61
C GLN A 168 6.59 5.12 -6.98
N ALA A 169 6.19 6.35 -6.66
CA ALA A 169 7.04 7.31 -5.95
C ALA A 169 7.26 6.88 -4.50
N VAL A 170 6.18 6.53 -3.80
CA VAL A 170 6.25 6.01 -2.42
C VAL A 170 7.05 4.71 -2.37
N LEU A 171 6.88 3.79 -3.34
CA LEU A 171 7.72 2.59 -3.42
C LEU A 171 9.20 2.96 -3.63
N ALA A 172 9.50 3.94 -4.48
CA ALA A 172 10.88 4.38 -4.68
C ALA A 172 11.52 4.89 -3.37
N GLU A 173 10.78 5.66 -2.59
CA GLU A 173 11.23 6.12 -1.26
C GLU A 173 11.43 4.94 -0.29
N LEU A 174 10.47 4.01 -0.22
CA LEU A 174 10.55 2.82 0.65
C LEU A 174 11.74 1.91 0.33
N PHE A 175 12.08 1.79 -0.95
CA PHE A 175 13.20 0.99 -1.42
C PHE A 175 14.51 1.79 -1.55
N ASN A 176 14.49 3.08 -1.26
CA ASN A 176 15.62 4.00 -1.44
C ASN A 176 16.23 3.94 -2.86
N VAL A 177 15.37 3.96 -3.88
CA VAL A 177 15.77 3.89 -5.30
C VAL A 177 14.99 4.90 -6.14
N ASP A 178 15.51 5.19 -7.34
CA ASP A 178 14.81 6.05 -8.31
C ASP A 178 13.44 5.46 -8.72
N ARG A 179 12.42 6.30 -8.93
CA ARG A 179 11.09 5.88 -9.47
C ARG A 179 11.22 5.02 -10.73
N LYS A 180 12.16 5.38 -11.61
CA LYS A 180 12.47 4.62 -12.84
C LYS A 180 12.89 3.18 -12.54
N THR A 181 13.62 2.94 -11.45
CA THR A 181 14.03 1.59 -11.01
C THR A 181 12.80 0.76 -10.66
N ILE A 182 11.82 1.33 -9.94
CA ILE A 182 10.55 0.66 -9.64
C ILE A 182 9.76 0.38 -10.93
N THR A 183 9.63 1.35 -11.83
CA THR A 183 8.94 1.15 -13.12
C THR A 183 9.54 -0.02 -13.90
N ILE A 184 10.87 -0.08 -14.01
CA ILE A 184 11.58 -1.18 -14.67
C ILE A 184 11.41 -2.50 -13.91
N ALA A 185 11.45 -2.47 -12.58
CA ALA A 185 11.23 -3.67 -11.75
C ALA A 185 9.84 -4.28 -11.99
N VAL A 186 8.79 -3.46 -11.98
CA VAL A 186 7.42 -3.89 -12.25
C VAL A 186 7.28 -4.45 -13.67
N ALA A 187 7.80 -3.73 -14.67
CA ALA A 187 7.68 -4.14 -16.07
C ALA A 187 8.38 -5.48 -16.36
N GLN A 188 9.50 -5.77 -15.68
CA GLN A 188 10.25 -7.00 -15.89
C GLN A 188 9.72 -8.17 -15.06
N THR A 189 9.23 -7.91 -13.84
CA THR A 189 8.81 -8.96 -12.90
C THR A 189 7.38 -9.41 -13.14
N ARG A 190 6.49 -8.51 -13.57
CA ARG A 190 5.07 -8.85 -13.78
C ARG A 190 4.86 -10.01 -14.77
N PRO A 191 5.52 -10.05 -15.95
CA PRO A 191 5.40 -11.19 -16.86
C PRO A 191 5.88 -12.51 -16.26
N LEU A 192 6.90 -12.47 -15.38
CA LEU A 192 7.40 -13.66 -14.69
C LEU A 192 6.38 -14.19 -13.69
N LEU A 193 5.71 -13.31 -12.95
CA LEU A 193 4.62 -13.70 -12.05
C LEU A 193 3.46 -14.33 -12.82
N GLU A 194 3.07 -13.71 -13.94
CA GLU A 194 1.99 -14.22 -14.81
C GLU A 194 2.35 -15.58 -15.42
N GLN A 195 3.59 -15.76 -15.89
CA GLN A 195 4.06 -17.03 -16.46
C GLN A 195 4.06 -18.18 -15.43
N HIS A 196 4.33 -17.87 -14.16
CA HIS A 196 4.32 -18.84 -13.06
C HIS A 196 2.93 -18.96 -12.39
N GLY A 197 1.89 -18.31 -12.93
CA GLY A 197 0.52 -18.45 -12.46
C GLY A 197 0.18 -17.66 -11.18
N TYR A 198 1.02 -16.70 -10.76
CA TYR A 198 0.77 -15.90 -9.57
C TYR A 198 -0.15 -14.71 -9.85
N ALA A 199 -1.40 -14.82 -9.41
CA ALA A 199 -2.38 -13.72 -9.45
C ALA A 199 -2.38 -12.94 -8.12
N ILE A 200 -1.79 -11.74 -8.12
CA ILE A 200 -1.78 -10.88 -6.93
C ILE A 200 -3.11 -10.12 -6.81
N THR A 201 -3.91 -10.44 -5.80
CA THR A 201 -5.18 -9.74 -5.52
C THR A 201 -4.93 -8.31 -5.06
N PRO A 202 -5.59 -7.27 -5.62
CA PRO A 202 -5.46 -5.90 -5.12
C PRO A 202 -5.89 -5.76 -3.66
N SER A 203 -5.24 -4.87 -2.91
CA SER A 203 -5.64 -4.48 -1.56
C SER A 203 -6.68 -3.37 -1.60
N THR A 204 -7.48 -3.24 -0.55
CA THR A 204 -8.31 -2.07 -0.26
C THR A 204 -7.58 -1.03 0.62
N ALA A 205 -6.35 -1.31 1.04
CA ALA A 205 -5.53 -0.34 1.77
C ALA A 205 -4.74 0.55 0.79
N ARG A 206 -4.61 1.83 1.12
CA ARG A 206 -3.85 2.85 0.36
C ARG A 206 -3.04 3.73 1.31
N PHE A 207 -1.75 3.83 1.03
CA PHE A 207 -0.76 4.59 1.80
C PHE A 207 -0.15 5.69 0.91
N PRO A 208 -0.50 6.96 1.13
CA PRO A 208 0.03 8.07 0.35
C PRO A 208 1.47 8.41 0.72
N THR A 209 1.93 8.06 1.93
CA THR A 209 3.32 8.26 2.36
C THR A 209 3.95 6.99 2.94
N PRO A 210 5.30 6.88 2.97
CA PRO A 210 5.99 5.82 3.71
C PRO A 210 5.61 5.77 5.19
N ALA A 211 5.42 6.94 5.82
CA ALA A 211 5.07 7.04 7.23
C ALA A 211 3.72 6.40 7.54
N ASP A 212 2.72 6.57 6.67
CA ASP A 212 1.39 5.96 6.85
C ASP A 212 1.46 4.43 6.83
N LEU A 213 2.29 3.86 5.96
CA LEU A 213 2.53 2.42 5.88
C LEU A 213 3.22 1.91 7.15
N ILE A 214 4.25 2.63 7.62
CA ILE A 214 4.97 2.29 8.85
C ILE A 214 4.04 2.35 10.06
N ALA A 215 3.21 3.38 10.17
CA ALA A 215 2.22 3.54 11.23
C ALA A 215 1.16 2.43 11.18
N PHE A 216 0.72 2.04 9.99
CA PHE A 216 -0.21 0.92 9.80
C PHE A 216 0.37 -0.40 10.30
N LEU A 217 1.65 -0.68 10.01
CA LEU A 217 2.33 -1.87 10.51
C LEU A 217 2.49 -1.84 12.04
N ALA A 218 2.88 -0.69 12.61
CA ALA A 218 3.06 -0.53 14.05
C ALA A 218 1.76 -0.69 14.84
N ALA A 219 0.61 -0.30 14.27
CA ALA A 219 -0.71 -0.51 14.88
C ALA A 219 -1.15 -1.98 14.84
N GLY A 220 -0.48 -2.83 14.07
CA GLY A 220 -0.87 -4.20 13.80
C GLY A 220 -0.34 -5.25 14.78
N ASP A 221 0.67 -4.91 15.57
CA ASP A 221 1.25 -5.77 16.62
C ASP A 221 0.44 -5.72 17.94
N GLY A 222 -0.66 -4.96 17.98
CA GLY A 222 -1.64 -5.00 19.07
C GLY A 222 -2.56 -6.23 18.98
N PRO A 223 -3.09 -6.74 20.11
CA PRO A 223 -3.89 -7.96 20.12
C PRO A 223 -5.07 -7.88 19.14
N PRO A 224 -5.36 -8.97 18.40
CA PRO A 224 -6.42 -8.97 17.40
C PRO A 224 -7.74 -8.63 18.07
N GLN A 225 -8.33 -7.50 17.70
CA GLN A 225 -9.72 -7.19 18.05
C GLN A 225 -10.60 -8.21 17.32
N PRO A 226 -11.35 -9.07 18.02
CA PRO A 226 -12.20 -10.06 17.38
C PRO A 226 -13.36 -9.33 16.68
N LYS A 227 -13.22 -9.09 15.37
CA LYS A 227 -14.28 -8.52 14.54
C LYS A 227 -14.70 -9.51 13.47
N ILE A 228 -15.29 -10.61 13.92
CA ILE A 228 -16.36 -11.29 13.20
C ILE A 228 -17.43 -11.61 14.24
N LYS A 229 -18.60 -10.96 14.14
CA LYS A 229 -19.79 -11.41 14.87
C LYS A 229 -20.22 -12.71 14.20
N SER A 230 -20.17 -13.81 14.95
CA SER A 230 -20.89 -15.04 14.58
C SER A 230 -22.37 -14.71 14.42
N ALA A 231 -22.95 -15.16 13.32
CA ALA A 231 -24.37 -15.00 13.03
C ALA A 231 -25.19 -15.97 13.89
N CYS A 232 -26.01 -15.43 14.78
CA CYS A 232 -27.26 -16.02 15.27
C CYS A 232 -28.24 -14.86 15.46
#